data_AF-A0A7S2LZE0-F1
#
_entry.id   AF-A0A7S2LZE0-F1
#
_cell.length_a   1.000
_cell.length_b   1.000
_cell.length_c   1.000
_cell.angle_alpha   90.00
_cell.angle_beta   90.00
_cell.angle_gamma   90.00
#
_symmetry.space_group_name_H-M   'P 1'
#
loop_
_entity.id
_entity.type
_entity.pdbx_description
1 polymer ?
#
loop_
_entity_poly.entity_id
_entity_poly.type
_entity_poly.pdbx_seq_one_letter_code
_entity_poly.pdbx_strand_id
1 'polypeptide(L)'
;KARAASLGWALLGLALCFAATFGRMAFFQCDFLSCSKPETSPVPMFLQYVWAGFGILSWCVGLAIVMTLCFQSRFLPLVQEFMNLPLWQPIAKLSYSAYLIHTSILILDFCQRDSPVTYSPSTFFFNFVSFTTCSLFAAMCVYMLVEKPCSNLQMKVFGGGGE
;
A
#
# COMPACT_ATOMS: atom_id res chain seq x y z
N LYS A 1 29.63 -0.25 -16.47
CA LYS A 1 28.67 -1.18 -17.12
C LYS A 1 27.76 -1.89 -16.11
N ALA A 2 28.28 -2.62 -15.11
CA ALA A 2 27.44 -3.27 -14.08
C ALA A 2 26.49 -2.31 -13.31
N ARG A 3 26.96 -1.11 -12.94
CA ARG A 3 26.16 -0.10 -12.22
C ARG A 3 25.01 0.51 -13.05
N ALA A 4 25.15 0.56 -14.37
CA ALA A 4 24.10 1.07 -15.27
C ALA A 4 23.01 0.01 -15.47
N ALA A 5 23.39 -1.26 -15.59
CA ALA A 5 22.45 -2.36 -15.65
C ALA A 5 21.64 -2.49 -14.34
N SER A 6 22.28 -2.38 -13.18
CA SER A 6 21.58 -2.43 -11.88
C SER A 6 20.62 -1.27 -11.66
N LEU A 7 20.96 -0.08 -12.15
CA LEU A 7 20.05 1.08 -12.13
C LEU A 7 18.84 0.84 -13.05
N GLY A 8 19.05 0.22 -14.21
CA GLY A 8 17.96 -0.20 -15.10
C GLY A 8 16.99 -1.16 -14.42
N TRP A 9 17.49 -2.18 -13.72
CA TRP A 9 16.67 -3.11 -12.95
C TRP A 9 15.92 -2.43 -11.80
N ALA A 10 16.54 -1.48 -11.10
CA ALA A 10 15.88 -0.71 -10.06
C ALA A 10 14.74 0.16 -10.61
N LEU A 11 14.97 0.87 -11.72
CA LEU A 11 13.96 1.67 -12.38
C LEU A 11 12.82 0.79 -12.92
N LEU A 12 13.13 -0.40 -13.44
CA LEU A 12 12.13 -1.37 -13.84
C LEU A 12 11.28 -1.86 -12.67
N GLY A 13 11.91 -2.23 -11.55
CA GLY A 13 11.21 -2.67 -10.33
C GLY A 13 10.29 -1.57 -9.78
N LEU A 14 10.79 -0.34 -9.70
CA LEU A 14 9.99 0.82 -9.29
C LEU A 14 8.85 1.09 -10.28
N ALA A 15 9.11 1.05 -11.58
CA ALA A 15 8.09 1.23 -12.62
C ALA A 15 6.97 0.17 -12.52
N LEU A 16 7.32 -1.09 -12.23
CA LEU A 16 6.33 -2.15 -12.01
C LEU A 16 5.48 -1.89 -10.76
N CYS A 17 6.08 -1.45 -9.66
CA CYS A 17 5.36 -1.08 -8.44
C CYS A 17 4.43 0.13 -8.66
N PHE A 18 4.89 1.16 -9.37
CA PHE A 18 4.10 2.32 -9.76
C PHE A 18 2.96 1.94 -10.70
N ALA A 19 3.24 1.09 -11.70
CA ALA A 19 2.21 0.58 -12.59
C ALA A 19 1.14 -0.18 -11.79
N ALA A 20 1.51 -1.10 -10.90
CA ALA A 20 0.54 -1.90 -10.13
C ALA A 20 -0.38 -1.07 -9.23
N THR A 21 0.13 0.03 -8.67
CA THR A 21 -0.61 0.91 -7.75
C THR A 21 -1.47 1.92 -8.50
N PHE A 22 -0.89 2.67 -9.44
CA PHE A 22 -1.59 3.74 -10.16
C PHE A 22 -2.28 3.26 -11.44
N GLY A 23 -1.93 2.09 -11.97
CA GLY A 23 -2.61 1.50 -13.12
C GLY A 23 -4.08 1.22 -12.85
N ARG A 24 -4.45 0.87 -11.60
CA ARG A 24 -5.88 0.74 -11.23
C ARG A 24 -6.66 2.04 -11.45
N MET A 25 -6.03 3.22 -11.30
CA MET A 25 -6.67 4.51 -11.59
C MET A 25 -7.02 4.66 -13.07
N ALA A 26 -6.16 4.18 -13.97
CA ALA A 26 -6.38 4.29 -15.41
C ALA A 26 -7.40 3.26 -15.92
N PHE A 27 -7.48 2.09 -15.29
CA PHE A 27 -8.35 0.99 -15.73
C PHE A 27 -9.75 0.98 -15.10
N PHE A 28 -9.93 1.52 -13.88
CA PHE A 28 -11.21 1.50 -13.15
C PHE A 28 -11.82 2.91 -12.92
N GLN A 29 -11.82 3.77 -13.95
CA GLN A 29 -12.48 5.08 -13.89
C GLN A 29 -14.02 5.02 -14.02
N CYS A 30 -14.63 3.84 -14.10
CA CYS A 30 -16.04 3.67 -14.40
C CYS A 30 -16.77 2.96 -13.25
N ASP A 31 -17.97 3.45 -12.91
CA ASP A 31 -18.93 2.74 -12.04
C ASP A 31 -19.19 1.31 -12.55
N PHE A 32 -19.44 0.36 -11.64
CA PHE A 32 -19.77 -1.03 -11.98
C PHE A 32 -20.91 -1.15 -13.01
N LEU A 33 -21.89 -0.23 -12.99
CA LEU A 33 -23.00 -0.16 -13.95
C LEU A 33 -22.61 0.46 -15.30
N SER A 34 -21.64 1.37 -15.32
CA SER A 34 -21.13 2.03 -16.54
C SER A 34 -20.09 1.17 -17.27
N CYS A 35 -19.39 0.26 -16.58
CA CYS A 35 -18.48 -0.73 -17.19
C CYS A 35 -19.20 -1.73 -18.11
N SER A 36 -20.52 -1.84 -18.03
CA SER A 36 -21.31 -2.65 -18.98
C SER A 36 -21.44 -1.99 -20.36
N LYS A 37 -21.13 -0.69 -20.50
CA LYS A 37 -21.26 0.05 -21.75
C LYS A 37 -19.88 0.25 -22.38
N PRO A 38 -19.58 -0.39 -23.52
CA PRO A 38 -18.25 -0.35 -24.16
C PRO A 38 -17.88 1.01 -24.78
N GLU A 39 -18.81 1.96 -24.86
CA GLU A 39 -18.63 3.25 -25.53
C GLU A 39 -17.93 4.31 -24.65
N THR A 40 -17.91 4.13 -23.33
CA THR A 40 -17.38 5.12 -22.37
C THR A 40 -16.02 4.76 -21.78
N SER A 41 -15.45 3.59 -22.09
CA SER A 41 -14.15 3.18 -21.56
C SER A 41 -13.00 3.59 -22.48
N PRO A 42 -11.99 4.33 -22.00
CA PRO A 42 -10.84 4.75 -22.81
C PRO A 42 -9.88 3.60 -23.18
N VAL A 43 -10.10 2.39 -22.64
CA VAL A 43 -9.21 1.22 -22.77
C VAL A 43 -9.96 -0.03 -23.23
N PRO A 44 -9.37 -0.85 -24.11
CA PRO A 44 -10.03 -2.06 -24.61
C PRO A 44 -10.25 -3.09 -23.49
N MET A 45 -11.39 -3.77 -23.55
CA MET A 45 -11.85 -4.73 -22.54
C MET A 45 -10.82 -5.82 -22.19
N PHE A 46 -10.13 -6.38 -23.20
CA PHE A 46 -9.08 -7.39 -22.98
C PHE A 46 -7.98 -6.90 -22.04
N LEU A 47 -7.54 -5.65 -22.18
CA LEU A 47 -6.44 -5.09 -21.40
C LEU A 47 -6.84 -4.90 -19.93
N GLN A 48 -8.14 -4.66 -19.65
CA GLN A 48 -8.66 -4.56 -18.29
C GLN A 48 -8.58 -5.89 -17.54
N TYR A 49 -8.97 -7.00 -18.19
CA TYR A 49 -8.88 -8.33 -17.58
C TYR A 49 -7.43 -8.80 -17.39
N VAL A 50 -6.56 -8.52 -18.38
CA VAL A 50 -5.12 -8.76 -18.25
C VAL A 50 -4.57 -7.97 -17.06
N TRP A 51 -4.92 -6.69 -16.94
CA TRP A 51 -4.50 -5.88 -15.80
C TRP A 51 -5.03 -6.42 -14.46
N ALA A 52 -6.29 -6.81 -14.40
CA ALA A 52 -6.91 -7.35 -13.20
C ALA A 52 -6.23 -8.65 -12.72
N GLY A 53 -5.86 -9.54 -13.65
CA GLY A 53 -5.15 -10.79 -13.31
C GLY A 53 -3.68 -10.57 -12.96
N PHE A 54 -2.97 -9.71 -13.71
CA PHE A 54 -1.52 -9.54 -13.58
C PHE A 54 -1.08 -8.40 -12.66
N GLY A 55 -1.99 -7.54 -12.19
CA GLY A 55 -1.64 -6.38 -11.37
C GLY A 55 -1.00 -6.74 -10.02
N ILE A 56 -1.47 -7.81 -9.36
CA ILE A 56 -0.85 -8.30 -8.12
C ILE A 56 0.50 -8.96 -8.43
N LEU A 57 0.59 -9.69 -9.54
CA LEU A 57 1.84 -10.32 -9.95
C LEU A 57 2.92 -9.29 -10.28
N SER A 58 2.57 -8.21 -10.99
CA SER A 58 3.51 -7.13 -11.31
C SER A 58 4.01 -6.42 -10.06
N TRP A 59 3.15 -6.22 -9.05
CA TRP A 59 3.55 -5.74 -7.73
C TRP A 59 4.57 -6.67 -7.06
N CYS A 60 4.27 -7.97 -6.97
CA CYS A 60 5.16 -8.96 -6.35
C CYS A 60 6.51 -9.04 -7.05
N VAL A 61 6.53 -9.04 -8.39
CA VAL A 61 7.76 -9.06 -9.19
C VAL A 61 8.56 -7.77 -9.00
N GLY A 62 7.90 -6.61 -9.02
CA GLY A 62 8.54 -5.31 -8.77
C GLY A 62 9.20 -5.27 -7.39
N LEU A 63 8.51 -5.72 -6.35
CA LEU A 63 9.06 -5.83 -5.00
C LEU A 63 10.23 -6.82 -4.94
N ALA A 64 10.14 -7.98 -5.56
CA ALA A 64 11.22 -8.97 -5.57
C ALA A 64 12.51 -8.41 -6.21
N ILE A 65 12.38 -7.66 -7.31
CA ILE A 65 13.51 -6.98 -7.95
C ILE A 65 14.12 -5.93 -7.01
N VAL A 66 13.30 -5.09 -6.36
CA VAL A 66 13.80 -4.09 -5.41
C VAL A 66 14.51 -4.76 -4.22
N MET A 67 13.90 -5.80 -3.65
CA MET A 67 14.46 -6.52 -2.50
C MET A 67 15.80 -7.19 -2.81
N THR A 68 15.88 -7.90 -3.94
CA THR A 68 17.14 -8.56 -4.36
C THR A 68 18.27 -7.55 -4.57
N LEU A 69 17.96 -6.36 -5.11
CA LEU A 69 18.93 -5.29 -5.27
C LEU A 69 19.35 -4.66 -3.94
N CYS A 70 18.46 -4.58 -2.95
CA CYS A 70 18.79 -4.12 -1.59
C CYS A 70 19.74 -5.09 -0.85
N PHE A 71 19.55 -6.41 -1.00
CA PHE A 71 20.47 -7.40 -0.42
C PHE A 71 21.87 -7.30 -0.99
N GLN A 72 21.96 -6.93 -2.26
CA GLN A 72 23.23 -6.77 -2.97
C GLN A 72 23.72 -5.33 -2.83
N SER A 73 24.11 -4.98 -1.59
CA SER A 73 24.50 -3.66 -1.05
C SER A 73 25.39 -2.75 -1.93
N ARG A 74 25.98 -3.29 -2.98
CA ARG A 74 26.81 -2.59 -3.95
C ARG A 74 26.02 -1.69 -4.92
N PHE A 75 24.71 -1.91 -5.09
CA PHE A 75 23.97 -1.33 -6.21
C PHE A 75 23.05 -0.15 -5.86
N LEU A 76 22.50 -0.08 -4.64
CA LEU A 76 21.63 1.03 -4.19
C LEU A 76 21.93 1.48 -2.75
N PRO A 77 23.05 2.19 -2.51
CA PRO A 77 23.41 2.64 -1.16
C PRO A 77 22.35 3.57 -0.53
N LEU A 78 21.74 4.46 -1.31
CA LEU A 78 20.70 5.38 -0.83
C LEU A 78 19.43 4.65 -0.34
N VAL A 79 18.97 3.65 -1.11
CA VAL A 79 17.77 2.89 -0.72
C VAL A 79 18.05 2.03 0.50
N GLN A 80 19.26 1.48 0.59
CA GLN A 80 19.69 0.71 1.75
C GLN A 80 19.77 1.57 3.02
N GLU A 81 20.36 2.75 2.95
CA GLU A 81 20.39 3.70 4.07
C GLU A 81 18.98 4.10 4.52
N PHE A 82 18.10 4.39 3.56
CA PHE A 82 16.70 4.69 3.85
C PHE A 82 15.98 3.51 4.51
N MET A 83 16.17 2.28 4.02
CA MET A 83 15.54 1.08 4.58
C MET A 83 16.12 0.67 5.94
N ASN A 84 17.36 1.06 6.26
CA ASN A 84 17.97 0.80 7.56
C ASN A 84 17.57 1.82 8.64
N LEU A 85 16.71 2.79 8.33
CA LEU A 85 16.23 3.74 9.32
C LEU A 85 15.44 3.03 10.44
N PRO A 86 15.69 3.33 11.73
CA PRO A 86 14.99 2.71 12.84
C PRO A 86 13.49 3.06 12.87
N LEU A 87 13.08 4.09 12.13
CA LEU A 87 11.69 4.51 11.96
C LEU A 87 10.80 3.40 11.37
N TRP A 88 11.37 2.48 10.59
CA TRP A 88 10.59 1.39 9.98
C TRP A 88 10.11 0.36 11.00
N GLN A 89 10.80 0.18 12.13
CA GLN A 89 10.41 -0.81 13.14
C GLN A 89 9.03 -0.52 13.75
N PRO A 90 8.72 0.68 14.26
CA PRO A 90 7.39 0.99 14.77
C PRO A 90 6.34 1.02 13.65
N ILE A 91 6.68 1.54 12.47
CA ILE A 91 5.76 1.58 11.33
C ILE A 91 5.34 0.17 10.91
N ALA A 92 6.28 -0.78 10.87
CA ALA A 92 6.01 -2.16 10.53
C ALA A 92 5.04 -2.81 11.55
N LYS A 93 5.23 -2.57 12.85
CA LYS A 93 4.31 -3.07 13.89
C LYS A 93 2.91 -2.50 13.72
N LEU A 94 2.80 -1.21 13.39
CA LEU A 94 1.51 -0.55 13.20
C LEU A 94 0.79 -0.95 11.92
N SER A 95 1.51 -1.37 10.88
CA SER A 95 0.93 -1.66 9.56
C SER A 95 -0.20 -2.69 9.61
N TYR A 96 -0.10 -3.68 10.50
CA TYR A 96 -1.14 -4.68 10.69
C TYR A 96 -2.41 -4.08 11.33
N SER A 97 -2.26 -3.30 12.40
CA SER A 97 -3.38 -2.61 13.05
C SER A 97 -4.05 -1.62 12.10
N ALA A 98 -3.25 -0.86 11.35
CA ALA A 98 -3.74 0.05 10.32
C ALA A 98 -4.50 -0.68 9.20
N TYR A 99 -4.05 -1.87 8.78
CA TYR A 99 -4.75 -2.65 7.76
C TYR A 99 -6.18 -3.00 8.17
N LEU A 100 -6.37 -3.46 9.41
CA LEU A 100 -7.70 -3.82 9.93
C LEU A 100 -8.60 -2.58 10.07
N ILE A 101 -8.07 -1.50 10.63
CA ILE A 101 -8.85 -0.29 10.93
C ILE A 101 -9.21 0.49 9.66
N HIS A 102 -8.32 0.54 8.66
CA HIS A 102 -8.61 1.28 7.43
C HIS A 102 -9.89 0.77 6.75
N THR A 103 -10.12 -0.55 6.78
CA THR A 103 -11.27 -1.16 6.11
C THR A 103 -12.56 -0.70 6.79
N SER A 104 -12.59 -0.64 8.12
CA SER A 104 -13.71 -0.10 8.88
C SER A 104 -13.97 1.37 8.58
N ILE A 105 -12.92 2.20 8.53
CA ILE A 105 -13.05 3.63 8.22
C ILE A 105 -13.64 3.83 6.82
N LEU A 106 -13.14 3.10 5.82
CA LEU A 106 -13.68 3.17 4.45
C LEU A 106 -15.15 2.77 4.41
N ILE A 107 -15.53 1.65 5.04
CA ILE A 107 -16.93 1.19 5.05
C ILE A 107 -17.83 2.26 5.68
N LEU A 108 -17.44 2.83 6.82
CA LEU A 108 -18.21 3.88 7.48
C LEU A 108 -18.40 5.11 6.60
N ASP A 109 -17.32 5.59 5.97
CA ASP A 109 -17.38 6.74 5.07
C ASP A 109 -18.27 6.46 3.85
N PHE A 110 -18.15 5.29 3.21
CA PHE A 110 -18.98 4.92 2.07
C PHE A 110 -20.45 4.72 2.44
N CYS A 111 -20.76 4.21 3.63
CA CYS A 111 -22.13 4.07 4.11
C CYS A 111 -22.80 5.42 4.44
N GLN A 112 -22.02 6.45 4.76
CA GLN A 112 -22.53 7.80 5.05
C GLN A 112 -22.76 8.65 3.80
N ARG A 113 -22.30 8.22 2.62
CA ARG A 113 -22.45 8.98 1.38
C ARG A 113 -23.80 8.69 0.74
N ASP A 114 -24.64 9.73 0.67
CA ASP A 114 -25.94 9.66 0.00
C ASP A 114 -25.85 9.75 -1.53
N SER A 115 -24.73 10.26 -2.06
CA SER A 115 -24.51 10.48 -3.50
C SER A 115 -23.28 9.74 -4.02
N PRO A 116 -23.29 9.25 -5.26
CA PRO A 116 -22.12 8.62 -5.88
C PRO A 116 -20.94 9.59 -5.96
N VAL A 117 -19.74 9.09 -5.69
CA VAL A 117 -18.52 9.90 -5.67
C VAL A 117 -18.09 10.20 -7.11
N THR A 118 -18.16 11.48 -7.50
CA THR A 118 -17.63 11.92 -8.79
C THR A 118 -16.11 11.74 -8.81
N TYR A 119 -15.61 10.96 -9.77
CA TYR A 119 -14.18 10.70 -9.91
C TYR A 119 -13.45 11.94 -10.43
N SER A 120 -12.53 12.47 -9.64
CA SER A 120 -11.58 13.52 -10.03
C SER A 120 -10.20 13.17 -9.48
N PRO A 121 -9.10 13.35 -10.25
CA PRO A 121 -7.75 13.02 -9.78
C PRO A 121 -7.35 13.73 -8.49
N SER A 122 -7.75 14.99 -8.32
CA SER A 122 -7.47 15.77 -7.11
C SER A 122 -8.23 15.22 -5.91
N THR A 123 -9.54 15.01 -6.06
CA THR A 123 -10.40 14.43 -5.02
C THR A 123 -9.92 13.05 -4.60
N PHE A 124 -9.48 12.23 -5.57
CA PHE A 124 -8.91 10.91 -5.29
C PHE A 124 -7.65 11.02 -4.44
N PHE A 125 -6.70 11.89 -4.81
CA PHE A 125 -5.47 12.09 -4.07
C PHE A 125 -5.73 12.56 -2.63
N PHE A 126 -6.62 13.54 -2.46
CA PHE A 126 -7.00 14.03 -1.13
C PHE A 126 -7.68 12.94 -0.29
N ASN A 127 -8.58 12.15 -0.86
CA ASN A 127 -9.22 11.04 -0.16
C ASN A 127 -8.20 9.97 0.25
N PHE A 128 -7.28 9.59 -0.65
CA PHE A 128 -6.24 8.62 -0.35
C PHE A 128 -5.36 9.04 0.83
N VAL A 129 -4.87 10.28 0.82
CA VAL A 129 -4.06 10.84 1.91
C VAL A 129 -4.89 10.89 3.19
N SER A 130 -6.12 11.39 3.13
CA SER A 130 -7.00 11.54 4.31
C SER A 130 -7.29 10.20 4.97
N PHE A 131 -7.71 9.18 4.21
CA PHE A 131 -7.99 7.86 4.76
C PHE A 131 -6.75 7.19 5.31
N THR A 132 -5.61 7.33 4.64
CA THR A 132 -4.35 6.74 5.10
C THR A 132 -3.88 7.38 6.41
N THR A 133 -3.90 8.72 6.51
CA THR A 133 -3.54 9.44 7.72
C THR A 133 -4.49 9.12 8.87
N CYS A 134 -5.82 9.10 8.63
CA CYS A 134 -6.79 8.75 9.66
C CYS A 134 -6.61 7.30 10.15
N SER A 135 -6.35 6.36 9.24
CA SER A 135 -6.14 4.94 9.59
C SER A 135 -4.87 4.73 10.41
N LEU A 136 -3.77 5.40 10.02
CA LEU A 136 -2.51 5.34 10.78
C LEU A 136 -2.66 5.97 12.17
N PHE A 137 -3.38 7.09 12.27
CA PHE A 137 -3.66 7.74 13.56
C PHE A 137 -4.52 6.84 14.47
N ALA A 138 -5.59 6.27 13.93
CA ALA A 138 -6.43 5.35 14.69
C ALA A 138 -5.66 4.08 15.13
N ALA A 139 -4.80 3.53 14.27
CA ALA A 139 -3.92 2.43 14.62
C ALA A 139 -2.93 2.78 15.73
N MET A 140 -2.36 4.00 15.71
CA MET A 140 -1.54 4.51 16.81
C MET A 140 -2.32 4.55 18.14
N CYS A 141 -3.56 5.02 18.13
CA CYS A 141 -4.40 5.05 19.32
C CYS A 141 -4.66 3.63 19.86
N VAL A 142 -5.04 2.69 18.99
CA VAL A 142 -5.27 1.28 19.37
C VAL A 142 -4.00 0.63 19.93
N TYR A 143 -2.86 0.87 19.30
CA TYR A 143 -1.58 0.36 19.77
C TYR A 143 -1.24 0.85 21.19
N MET A 144 -1.42 2.14 21.46
CA MET A 144 -1.11 2.71 22.78
C MET A 144 -2.12 2.31 23.87
N LEU A 145 -3.41 2.21 23.52
CA LEU A 145 -4.49 1.98 24.48
C LEU A 145 -4.79 0.49 24.74
N VAL A 146 -4.49 -0.39 23.77
CA VAL A 146 -4.85 -1.81 23.84
C VAL A 146 -3.60 -2.69 23.81
N GLU A 147 -2.80 -2.61 22.74
CA GLU A 147 -1.70 -3.56 22.53
C GLU A 147 -0.59 -3.40 23.59
N LYS A 148 -0.18 -2.17 23.88
CA LYS A 148 0.86 -1.88 24.88
C LYS A 148 0.46 -2.28 26.31
N PRO A 149 -0.73 -1.93 26.85
CA PRO A 149 -1.12 -2.36 28.19
C PRO A 149 -1.38 -3.86 28.27
N CYS A 150 -1.96 -4.50 27.24
CA CYS A 150 -2.13 -5.96 27.22
C CYS A 150 -0.79 -6.69 27.23
N SER A 151 0.20 -6.21 26.47
CA SER A 151 1.55 -6.77 26.47
C SER A 151 2.23 -6.62 27.86
N ASN A 152 2.09 -5.45 28.49
CA ASN A 152 2.60 -5.24 29.86
C ASN A 152 1.89 -6.13 30.90
N LEU A 153 0.58 -6.36 30.74
CA LEU A 153 -0.19 -7.23 31.62
C LEU A 153 0.23 -8.70 31.43
N GLN A 154 0.40 -9.14 30.19
CA GLN A 154 0.87 -10.50 29.87
C GLN A 154 2.23 -10.78 30.52
N MET A 155 3.18 -9.84 30.44
CA MET A 155 4.48 -10.00 31.10
C MET A 155 4.35 -10.14 32.62
N LYS A 156 3.47 -9.35 33.25
CA LYS A 156 3.25 -9.38 34.71
C LYS A 156 2.50 -10.63 35.19
N VAL A 157 1.50 -11.09 34.44
CA VAL A 157 0.62 -12.20 34.83
C VAL A 157 1.28 -13.55 34.61
N PHE A 158 1.98 -13.73 33.49
CA PHE A 158 2.62 -15.00 33.15
C PHE A 158 4.08 -15.10 33.63
N GLY A 159 4.55 -14.12 34.41
CA GLY A 159 5.91 -14.13 34.97
C GLY A 159 6.97 -14.32 33.89
N GLY A 160 6.84 -13.59 32.78
CA GLY A 160 7.80 -13.67 31.68
C GLY A 160 9.14 -13.11 32.14
N GLY A 161 10.10 -14.02 32.36
CA GLY A 161 11.50 -13.68 32.56
C GLY A 161 11.94 -12.66 31.52
N GLY A 162 12.63 -11.63 31.99
CA GLY A 162 13.17 -10.59 31.13
C GLY A 162 14.16 -11.18 30.14
N GLU A 163 13.95 -10.82 28.88
CA GLU A 163 15.00 -10.39 27.95
C GLU A 163 14.48 -9.17 27.19
#